data_AF-A0A0R1LVJ2-F1
#
_entry.id   AF-A0A0R1LVJ2-F1
#
_cell.length_a   1.000
_cell.length_b   1.000
_cell.length_c   1.000
_cell.angle_alpha   90.00
_cell.angle_beta   90.00
_cell.angle_gamma   90.00
#
_symmetry.space_group_name_H-M   'P 1'
#
loop_
_entity.id
_entity.type
_entity.pdbx_description
1 polymer ?
#
loop_
_entity_poly.entity_id
_entity_poly.type
_entity_poly.pdbx_seq_one_letter_code
_entity_poly.pdbx_strand_id
1 'polypeptide(L)'
;MGKQQARFNSGNLRSTGQSHYNFGGAQHHSGGSKSAAKKAIESYWPFVQTQLTKLSDPVVEVELKDLHKSVSRYGLQRLTGYQAAGGTYGPTVKAFVSACNDQLANLLEQQFEASDTTMSRRDFTIAFEHEVNALVQQYEAQLTSLSRQA
;
A
#
# COMPACT_ATOMS: atom_id res chain seq x y z
N MET A 1 51.54 -51.05 -23.23
CA MET A 1 50.98 -50.04 -24.16
C MET A 1 49.81 -50.66 -24.88
N GLY A 2 48.58 -50.28 -24.55
CA GLY A 2 47.38 -50.88 -25.12
C GLY A 2 46.12 -50.30 -24.50
N LYS A 3 45.25 -49.76 -25.36
CA LYS A 3 43.98 -49.10 -25.07
C LYS A 3 42.96 -50.06 -24.48
N GLN A 4 42.05 -49.59 -23.61
CA GLN A 4 40.65 -50.02 -23.70
C GLN A 4 39.67 -49.00 -23.11
N GLN A 5 38.60 -48.81 -23.88
CA GLN A 5 37.47 -47.91 -23.69
C GLN A 5 36.41 -48.51 -22.75
N ALA A 6 35.39 -47.67 -22.46
CA ALA A 6 34.01 -47.96 -22.03
C ALA A 6 33.75 -47.87 -20.52
N ARG A 7 32.63 -47.32 -20.00
CA ARG A 7 31.40 -46.66 -20.51
C ARG A 7 30.60 -46.12 -19.28
N PHE A 8 29.60 -45.26 -19.52
CA PHE A 8 28.42 -44.88 -18.67
C PHE A 8 28.68 -44.00 -17.43
N ASN A 9 27.78 -43.13 -16.95
CA ASN A 9 26.64 -42.36 -17.49
C ASN A 9 26.29 -41.29 -16.44
N SER A 10 25.84 -40.13 -16.91
CA SER A 10 25.07 -39.04 -16.27
C SER A 10 24.83 -39.05 -14.74
N GLY A 11 25.27 -37.97 -14.07
CA GLY A 11 24.74 -37.63 -12.75
C GLY A 11 25.47 -36.50 -12.01
N ASN A 12 24.98 -35.28 -12.21
CA ASN A 12 24.86 -34.22 -11.19
C ASN A 12 26.10 -33.40 -10.72
N LEU A 13 25.85 -32.09 -10.60
CA LEU A 13 26.45 -31.12 -9.66
C LEU A 13 27.94 -30.72 -9.82
N ARG A 14 28.19 -29.52 -10.38
CA ARG A 14 28.54 -28.30 -9.60
C ARG A 14 29.03 -27.14 -10.48
N SER A 15 28.54 -25.97 -10.08
CA SER A 15 28.93 -24.59 -10.44
C SER A 15 30.44 -24.33 -10.41
N THR A 16 30.95 -23.48 -11.31
CA THR A 16 31.65 -22.23 -10.96
C THR A 16 32.04 -21.39 -12.18
N GLY A 17 31.55 -20.15 -12.24
CA GLY A 17 32.14 -18.99 -12.94
C GLY A 17 31.91 -18.94 -14.46
N GLN A 18 31.44 -17.87 -15.09
CA GLN A 18 31.24 -16.49 -14.68
C GLN A 18 30.07 -15.95 -15.54
N SER A 19 28.93 -15.62 -14.93
CA SER A 19 28.01 -14.69 -15.57
C SER A 19 28.51 -13.29 -15.24
N HIS A 20 29.05 -12.59 -16.24
CA HIS A 20 29.22 -11.15 -16.19
C HIS A 20 27.89 -10.51 -15.80
N TYR A 21 27.77 -10.07 -14.55
CA TYR A 21 26.71 -9.14 -14.18
C TYR A 21 27.08 -7.79 -14.78
N ASN A 22 26.47 -7.52 -15.92
CA ASN A 22 26.47 -6.22 -16.55
C ASN A 22 25.76 -5.24 -15.59
N PHE A 23 26.51 -4.48 -14.78
CA PHE A 23 26.01 -3.27 -14.11
C PHE A 23 25.92 -2.10 -15.10
N GLY A 24 25.43 -2.41 -16.31
CA GLY A 24 25.16 -1.46 -17.38
C GLY A 24 23.69 -1.08 -17.34
N GLY A 25 23.41 0.10 -16.82
CA GLY A 25 22.09 0.70 -16.79
C GLY A 25 21.56 0.78 -15.36
N ALA A 26 21.69 1.96 -14.76
CA ALA A 26 20.77 2.37 -13.72
C ALA A 26 19.36 2.25 -14.30
N GLN A 27 18.68 1.13 -14.05
CA GLN A 27 17.23 1.10 -14.12
C GLN A 27 16.79 2.10 -13.06
N HIS A 28 16.47 3.30 -13.52
CA HIS A 28 15.84 4.34 -12.75
C HIS A 28 14.54 3.70 -12.23
N HIS A 29 14.59 3.15 -11.00
CA HIS A 29 13.41 2.59 -10.38
C HIS A 29 12.45 3.76 -10.19
N SER A 30 11.47 3.86 -11.09
CA SER A 30 10.40 4.85 -11.04
C SER A 30 9.55 4.74 -9.76
N GLY A 31 9.85 3.76 -8.89
CA GLY A 31 9.30 3.60 -7.56
C GLY A 31 9.49 4.80 -6.64
N GLY A 32 10.48 5.66 -6.88
CA GLY A 32 10.66 6.91 -6.12
C GLY A 32 9.86 8.11 -6.63
N SER A 33 9.25 8.01 -7.83
CA SER A 33 8.67 9.14 -8.55
C SER A 33 7.34 9.64 -7.97
N LYS A 34 6.90 10.83 -8.40
CA LYS A 34 5.54 11.35 -8.15
C LYS A 34 4.45 10.34 -8.54
N SER A 35 4.61 9.68 -9.68
CA SER A 35 3.66 8.69 -10.17
C SER A 35 3.60 7.46 -9.26
N ALA A 36 4.71 7.08 -8.63
CA ALA A 36 4.71 6.00 -7.63
C ALA A 36 4.08 6.44 -6.31
N ALA A 37 4.27 7.69 -5.87
CA ALA A 37 3.55 8.26 -4.73
C ALA A 37 2.04 8.28 -4.97
N LYS A 38 1.60 8.73 -6.17
CA LYS A 38 0.20 8.71 -6.59
C LYS A 38 -0.37 7.29 -6.55
N LYS A 39 0.34 6.32 -7.12
CA LYS A 39 -0.07 4.90 -7.09
C LYS A 39 -0.17 4.36 -5.66
N ALA A 40 0.73 4.75 -4.76
CA ALA A 40 0.66 4.34 -3.36
C ALA A 40 -0.64 4.86 -2.69
N ILE A 41 -0.99 6.12 -2.93
CA ILE A 41 -2.23 6.76 -2.48
C ILE A 41 -3.46 6.11 -3.12
N GLU A 42 -3.50 5.99 -4.44
CA GLU A 42 -4.62 5.39 -5.20
C GLU A 42 -4.85 3.92 -4.82
N SER A 43 -3.79 3.17 -4.47
CA SER A 43 -3.91 1.77 -4.05
C SER A 43 -4.56 1.57 -2.68
N TYR A 44 -4.75 2.65 -1.92
CA TYR A 44 -5.35 2.64 -0.60
C TYR A 44 -6.87 2.46 -0.66
N TRP A 45 -7.53 3.19 -1.55
CA TRP A 45 -8.99 3.19 -1.63
C TRP A 45 -9.61 1.83 -2.00
N PRO A 46 -9.12 1.09 -3.02
CA PRO A 46 -9.65 -0.24 -3.34
C PRO A 46 -9.48 -1.25 -2.19
N PHE A 47 -8.40 -1.11 -1.41
CA PHE A 47 -8.20 -1.94 -0.22
C PHE A 47 -9.25 -1.63 0.85
N VAL A 48 -9.48 -0.34 1.12
CA VAL A 48 -10.51 0.12 2.07
C VAL A 48 -11.89 -0.38 1.65
N GLN A 49 -12.30 -0.18 0.39
CA GLN A 49 -13.57 -0.69 -0.13
C GLN A 49 -13.74 -2.19 0.09
N THR A 50 -12.67 -2.96 -0.13
CA THR A 50 -12.67 -4.42 0.10
C THR A 50 -12.82 -4.79 1.59
N GLN A 51 -12.38 -3.95 2.51
CA GLN A 51 -12.61 -4.19 3.94
C GLN A 51 -14.03 -3.77 4.36
N LEU A 52 -14.56 -2.67 3.78
CA LEU A 52 -15.91 -2.18 4.08
C LEU A 52 -17.00 -3.20 3.71
N THR A 53 -16.82 -3.97 2.63
CA THR A 53 -17.78 -5.03 2.25
C THR A 53 -17.87 -6.17 3.27
N LYS A 54 -16.91 -6.29 4.18
CA LYS A 54 -16.87 -7.32 5.23
C LYS A 54 -17.57 -6.90 6.51
N LEU A 55 -17.94 -5.63 6.63
CA LEU A 55 -18.68 -5.14 7.80
C LEU A 55 -20.08 -5.73 7.83
N SER A 56 -20.58 -5.97 9.04
CA SER A 56 -21.97 -6.29 9.31
C SER A 56 -22.88 -5.07 9.07
N ASP A 57 -24.18 -5.31 9.00
CA ASP A 57 -25.21 -4.27 8.90
C ASP A 57 -26.30 -4.52 9.95
N PRO A 58 -26.41 -3.69 11.01
CA PRO A 58 -25.61 -2.49 11.26
C PRO A 58 -24.15 -2.78 11.62
N VAL A 59 -23.30 -1.78 11.44
CA VAL A 59 -21.87 -1.91 11.73
C VAL A 59 -21.63 -1.98 13.24
N VAL A 60 -20.80 -2.93 13.68
CA VAL A 60 -20.45 -3.09 15.10
C VAL A 60 -19.06 -2.55 15.43
N GLU A 61 -18.88 -2.09 16.67
CA GLU A 61 -17.64 -1.44 17.15
C GLU A 61 -16.38 -2.27 16.95
N VAL A 62 -16.47 -3.57 17.23
CA VAL A 62 -15.32 -4.47 17.12
C VAL A 62 -14.82 -4.59 15.68
N GLU A 63 -15.74 -4.65 14.71
CA GLU A 63 -15.40 -4.73 13.29
C GLU A 63 -14.78 -3.43 12.79
N LEU A 64 -15.23 -2.30 13.32
CA LEU A 64 -14.67 -0.99 13.02
C LEU A 64 -13.25 -0.80 13.57
N LYS A 65 -13.01 -1.27 14.80
CA LYS A 65 -11.66 -1.32 15.38
C LYS A 65 -10.73 -2.21 14.55
N ASP A 66 -11.22 -3.32 14.04
CA ASP A 66 -10.42 -4.23 13.21
C ASP A 66 -10.21 -3.69 11.79
N LEU A 67 -11.20 -3.01 11.21
CA LEU A 67 -11.07 -2.22 9.99
C LEU A 67 -9.95 -1.18 10.15
N HIS A 68 -9.98 -0.40 11.24
CA HIS A 68 -8.98 0.62 11.53
C HIS A 68 -7.56 0.05 11.58
N LYS A 69 -7.35 -1.06 12.30
CA LYS A 69 -6.05 -1.75 12.34
C LYS A 69 -5.62 -2.24 10.96
N SER A 70 -6.54 -2.85 10.20
CA SER A 70 -6.27 -3.42 8.87
C SER A 70 -5.84 -2.35 7.87
N VAL A 71 -6.59 -1.25 7.84
CA VAL A 71 -6.38 -0.09 6.98
C VAL A 71 -5.10 0.65 7.35
N SER A 72 -4.86 0.88 8.65
CA SER A 72 -3.60 1.45 9.17
C SER A 72 -2.38 0.63 8.77
N ARG A 73 -2.44 -0.70 8.94
CA ARG A 73 -1.35 -1.62 8.59
C ARG A 73 -1.06 -1.60 7.09
N TYR A 74 -2.10 -1.62 6.26
CA TYR A 74 -1.93 -1.57 4.81
C TYR A 74 -1.32 -0.23 4.35
N GLY A 75 -1.78 0.89 4.90
CA GLY A 75 -1.18 2.21 4.63
C GLY A 75 0.30 2.26 4.99
N LEU A 76 0.67 1.73 6.16
CA LEU A 76 2.08 1.63 6.58
C LEU A 76 2.90 0.76 5.63
N GLN A 77 2.38 -0.38 5.19
CA GLN A 77 3.06 -1.24 4.22
C GLN A 77 3.32 -0.52 2.88
N ARG A 78 2.35 0.27 2.40
CA ARG A 78 2.50 1.08 1.18
C ARG A 78 3.54 2.18 1.34
N LEU A 79 3.53 2.87 2.48
CA LEU A 79 4.54 3.88 2.81
C LEU A 79 5.96 3.26 2.85
N THR A 80 6.13 2.16 3.58
CA THR A 80 7.42 1.47 3.70
C THR A 80 7.92 0.98 2.35
N GLY A 81 7.04 0.40 1.53
CA GLY A 81 7.40 -0.03 0.18
C GLY A 81 7.81 1.13 -0.73
N TYR A 82 7.12 2.26 -0.64
CA TYR A 82 7.46 3.47 -1.39
C TYR A 82 8.80 4.09 -0.93
N GLN A 83 9.03 4.18 0.38
CA GLN A 83 10.29 4.69 0.94
C GLN A 83 11.48 3.79 0.60
N ALA A 84 11.32 2.46 0.71
CA ALA A 84 12.35 1.49 0.34
C ALA A 84 12.74 1.58 -1.15
N ALA A 85 11.84 2.06 -2.01
CA ALA A 85 12.11 2.33 -3.42
C ALA A 85 12.76 3.70 -3.70
N GLY A 86 13.18 4.44 -2.67
CA GLY A 86 13.80 5.77 -2.80
C GLY A 86 12.79 6.91 -2.95
N GLY A 87 11.57 6.75 -2.41
CA GLY A 87 10.48 7.70 -2.52
C GLY A 87 10.76 9.11 -1.96
N THR A 88 11.00 10.07 -2.85
CA THR A 88 11.21 11.49 -2.51
C THR A 88 10.00 12.13 -1.81
N TYR A 89 8.79 11.67 -2.12
CA TYR A 89 7.54 12.20 -1.55
C TYR A 89 7.06 11.41 -0.33
N GLY A 90 7.96 10.68 0.35
CA GLY A 90 7.63 9.82 1.49
C GLY A 90 6.86 10.55 2.59
N PRO A 91 7.23 11.79 2.97
CA PRO A 91 6.45 12.58 3.93
C PRO A 91 5.00 12.83 3.51
N THR A 92 4.74 13.10 2.23
CA THR A 92 3.40 13.32 1.69
C THR A 92 2.56 12.06 1.75
N VAL A 93 3.13 10.91 1.38
CA VAL A 93 2.44 9.61 1.49
C VAL A 93 2.16 9.25 2.96
N LYS A 94 3.09 9.55 3.87
CA LYS A 94 2.90 9.33 5.31
C LYS A 94 1.76 10.18 5.86
N ALA A 95 1.72 11.46 5.50
CA ALA A 95 0.68 12.39 5.93
C ALA A 95 -0.70 11.97 5.41
N PHE A 96 -0.79 11.48 4.16
CA PHE A 96 -2.02 10.90 3.60
C PHE A 96 -2.51 9.70 4.45
N VAL A 97 -1.64 8.72 4.72
CA VAL A 97 -2.01 7.54 5.52
C VAL A 97 -2.46 7.95 6.94
N SER A 98 -1.80 8.92 7.56
CA SER A 98 -2.21 9.46 8.87
C SER A 98 -3.60 10.07 8.80
N ALA A 99 -3.83 10.98 7.84
CA ALA A 99 -5.12 11.65 7.71
C ALA A 99 -6.27 10.68 7.45
N CYS A 100 -6.06 9.61 6.67
CA CYS A 100 -7.07 8.57 6.50
C CYS A 100 -7.37 7.81 7.80
N ASN A 101 -6.36 7.53 8.61
CA ASN A 101 -6.55 6.86 9.90
C ASN A 101 -7.25 7.77 10.92
N ASP A 102 -6.95 9.07 10.89
CA ASP A 102 -7.58 10.08 11.75
C ASP A 102 -9.06 10.25 11.37
N GLN A 103 -9.40 10.32 10.08
CA GLN A 103 -10.80 10.38 9.63
C GLN A 103 -11.57 9.12 9.99
N LEU A 104 -10.94 7.95 9.86
CA LEU A 104 -11.57 6.71 10.28
C LEU A 104 -11.83 6.71 11.79
N ALA A 105 -10.86 7.14 12.60
CA ALA A 105 -11.03 7.26 14.05
C ALA A 105 -12.15 8.24 14.44
N ASN A 106 -12.23 9.40 13.79
CA ASN A 106 -13.30 10.37 14.00
C ASN A 106 -14.68 9.77 13.70
N LEU A 107 -14.81 9.01 12.62
CA LEU A 107 -16.06 8.31 12.30
C LEU A 107 -16.41 7.25 13.34
N LEU A 108 -15.41 6.60 13.95
CA LEU A 108 -15.65 5.68 15.07
C LEU A 108 -16.19 6.43 16.29
N GLU A 109 -15.53 7.51 16.68
CA GLU A 109 -15.93 8.32 17.83
C GLU A 109 -17.37 8.85 17.65
N GLN A 110 -17.69 9.40 16.47
CA GLN A 110 -19.04 9.88 16.15
C GLN A 110 -20.10 8.77 16.22
N GLN A 111 -19.76 7.55 15.82
CA GLN A 111 -20.69 6.42 15.85
C GLN A 111 -20.99 5.92 17.28
N PHE A 112 -20.01 5.96 18.19
CA PHE A 112 -20.16 5.40 19.54
C PHE A 112 -20.48 6.45 20.61
N GLU A 113 -20.24 7.73 20.38
CA GLU A 113 -20.71 8.81 21.26
C GLU A 113 -22.20 9.13 21.07
N ALA A 114 -22.74 8.95 19.86
CA ALA A 114 -24.18 9.09 19.58
C ALA A 114 -24.95 7.86 20.08
N SER A 115 -25.29 7.86 21.36
CA SER A 115 -25.63 6.69 22.20
C SER A 115 -26.91 5.89 21.86
N ASP A 116 -27.46 5.95 20.65
CA ASP A 116 -28.68 5.18 20.29
C ASP A 116 -28.87 4.90 18.79
N THR A 117 -27.93 5.27 17.92
CA THR A 117 -28.06 5.08 16.47
C THR A 117 -26.92 4.26 15.90
N THR A 118 -27.17 2.96 15.70
CA THR A 118 -26.31 2.13 14.88
C THR A 118 -26.42 2.57 13.42
N MET A 119 -25.33 3.12 12.86
CA MET A 119 -25.26 3.52 11.46
C MET A 119 -25.35 2.29 10.55
N SER A 120 -26.13 2.39 9.46
CA SER A 120 -26.14 1.35 8.44
C SER A 120 -24.75 1.22 7.80
N ARG A 121 -24.38 0.03 7.36
CA ARG A 121 -23.11 -0.17 6.63
C ARG A 121 -23.01 0.74 5.41
N ARG A 122 -24.15 0.98 4.74
CA ARG A 122 -24.23 1.86 3.58
C ARG A 122 -23.86 3.29 3.95
N ASP A 123 -24.47 3.85 4.99
CA ASP A 123 -24.25 5.24 5.37
C ASP A 123 -22.82 5.44 5.87
N PHE A 124 -22.29 4.48 6.63
CA PHE A 124 -20.88 4.47 7.05
C PHE A 124 -19.93 4.45 5.85
N THR A 125 -20.20 3.58 4.88
CA THR A 125 -19.39 3.47 3.66
C THR A 125 -19.39 4.77 2.86
N ILE A 126 -20.55 5.41 2.71
CA ILE A 126 -20.68 6.69 1.98
C ILE A 126 -19.95 7.81 2.71
N ALA A 127 -20.11 7.92 4.03
CA ALA A 127 -19.42 8.94 4.84
C ALA A 127 -17.90 8.79 4.72
N PHE A 128 -17.39 7.56 4.88
CA PHE A 128 -15.95 7.31 4.80
C PHE A 128 -15.41 7.48 3.37
N GLU A 129 -16.18 7.10 2.34
CA GLU A 129 -15.83 7.32 0.94
C GLU A 129 -15.65 8.80 0.61
N HIS A 130 -16.56 9.65 1.09
CA HIS A 130 -16.45 11.09 0.90
C HIS A 130 -15.15 11.66 1.49
N GLU A 131 -14.82 11.26 2.71
CA GLU A 131 -13.59 11.71 3.39
C GLU A 131 -12.33 11.22 2.68
N VAL A 132 -12.26 9.94 2.30
CA VAL A 132 -11.08 9.40 1.61
C VAL A 132 -10.91 10.02 0.23
N ASN A 133 -11.99 10.24 -0.52
CA ASN A 133 -11.91 10.89 -1.84
C ASN A 133 -11.40 12.34 -1.72
N ALA A 134 -11.85 13.09 -0.71
CA ALA A 134 -11.34 14.43 -0.44
C ALA A 134 -9.83 14.42 -0.13
N LEU A 135 -9.38 13.47 0.70
CA LEU A 135 -7.97 13.28 1.01
C LEU A 135 -7.14 12.89 -0.22
N VAL A 136 -7.62 11.97 -1.06
CA VAL A 136 -6.92 11.61 -2.30
C VAL A 136 -6.72 12.85 -3.17
N GLN A 137 -7.77 13.64 -3.40
CA GLN A 137 -7.67 14.87 -4.21
C GLN A 137 -6.70 15.89 -3.60
N GLN A 138 -6.76 16.11 -2.29
CA GLN A 138 -5.86 17.02 -1.57
C GLN A 138 -4.39 16.62 -1.74
N TYR A 139 -4.07 15.35 -1.51
CA TYR A 139 -2.70 14.87 -1.55
C TYR A 139 -2.17 14.72 -2.98
N GLU A 140 -3.03 14.45 -3.97
CA GLU A 140 -2.66 14.55 -5.39
C GLU A 140 -2.31 15.97 -5.83
N ALA A 141 -3.07 16.96 -5.36
CA ALA A 141 -2.78 18.37 -5.59
C ALA A 141 -1.46 18.78 -4.92
N GLN A 142 -1.22 18.33 -3.69
CA GLN A 142 0.03 18.57 -2.97
C GLN A 142 1.24 17.95 -3.68
N LEU A 143 1.15 16.69 -4.11
CA LEU A 143 2.19 16.03 -4.91
C LEU A 143 2.46 16.80 -6.21
N THR A 144 1.42 17.34 -6.84
CA THR A 144 1.56 18.13 -8.06
C THR A 144 2.25 19.46 -7.81
N SER A 145 1.91 20.16 -6.73
CA SER A 145 2.59 21.39 -6.32
C SER A 145 4.08 21.14 -6.05
N LEU A 146 4.39 20.14 -5.22
CA LEU A 146 5.77 19.80 -4.87
C LEU A 146 6.60 19.40 -6.08
N SER A 147 6.01 18.67 -7.03
CA SER A 147 6.70 18.27 -8.27
C SER A 147 7.03 19.40 -9.24
N ARG A 148 6.42 20.58 -9.07
CA ARG A 148 6.70 21.77 -9.91
C ARG A 148 7.80 22.66 -9.30
N GLN A 149 8.16 22.42 -8.05
CA GLN A 149 9.15 23.20 -7.29
C GLN A 149 10.51 22.49 -7.20
N ALA A 150 10.57 21.20 -7.52
CA ALA A 150 11.78 20.36 -7.55
C ALA A 150 12.39 20.31 -8.95
#